data_AF-A0A241VLE4-F1
#
_entry.id   AF-A0A241VLE4-F1
#
_cell.length_a   1.000
_cell.length_b   1.000
_cell.length_c   1.000
_cell.angle_alpha   90.00
_cell.angle_beta   90.00
_cell.angle_gamma   90.00
#
_symmetry.space_group_name_H-M   'P 1'
#
loop_
_entity.id
_entity.type
_entity.pdbx_description
1 polymer ?
#
loop_
_entity_poly.entity_id
_entity_poly.type
_entity_poly.pdbx_seq_one_letter_code
_entity_poly.pdbx_strand_id
1 'polypeptide(L)'
;MRKILGLCLIMGLGLSGCAEKKDDNKNNNGSATQDVKHSNTTIAVDAVPNTKPDVEPAKPISNWSYNQKTDEMRGTKTKFASISSDNQVQFDFPYNGGSYLDITLRKRSAEPTEIMFTINDGQYSCDTISDSCFASVKFDNGDIHNIELSSTTDYSSDVLFISHDYDVDTFIKSLKKSKKLIIELPFYQEGKKQFSFTVSEINWGKGE
;
A
#
# COMPACT_ATOMS: atom_id res chain seq x y z
N MET A 1 -16.66 34.47 -36.16
CA MET A 1 -18.05 34.85 -35.81
C MET A 1 -19.02 33.99 -36.61
N ARG A 2 -19.62 32.97 -35.98
CA ARG A 2 -20.77 32.22 -36.50
C ARG A 2 -21.78 32.09 -35.37
N LYS A 3 -23.00 32.56 -35.64
CA LYS A 3 -24.10 32.72 -34.70
C LYS A 3 -24.96 31.45 -34.61
N ILE A 4 -25.28 31.07 -33.38
CA ILE A 4 -26.61 30.66 -32.85
C ILE A 4 -27.40 29.60 -33.64
N LEU A 5 -27.69 28.47 -32.98
CA LEU A 5 -29.08 28.08 -32.71
C LEU A 5 -29.15 27.07 -31.56
N GLY A 6 -29.80 27.48 -30.47
CA GLY A 6 -30.14 26.61 -29.36
C GLY A 6 -31.36 25.76 -29.69
N LEU A 7 -31.41 24.57 -29.10
CA LEU A 7 -32.62 23.78 -28.99
C LEU A 7 -32.70 23.21 -27.57
N CYS A 8 -33.57 23.80 -26.75
CA CYS A 8 -34.06 23.21 -25.52
C CYS A 8 -34.94 22.01 -25.85
N LEU A 9 -34.65 20.85 -25.27
CA LEU A 9 -35.63 19.78 -25.12
C LEU A 9 -35.84 19.53 -23.62
N ILE A 10 -37.02 19.91 -23.15
CA ILE A 10 -37.51 19.65 -21.79
C ILE A 10 -38.55 18.52 -21.91
N MET A 11 -38.28 17.38 -21.29
CA MET A 11 -39.25 16.41 -20.74
C MET A 11 -38.48 15.66 -19.65
N GLY A 12 -38.91 15.50 -18.41
CA GLY A 12 -40.25 15.53 -17.86
C GLY A 12 -40.44 14.27 -17.00
N LEU A 13 -40.24 14.42 -15.68
CA LEU A 13 -40.90 13.75 -14.56
C LEU A 13 -40.90 12.20 -14.47
N GLY A 14 -40.31 11.71 -13.37
CA GLY A 14 -40.59 10.39 -12.79
C GLY A 14 -40.22 10.37 -11.30
N LEU A 15 -41.18 10.69 -10.42
CA LEU A 15 -41.10 10.55 -8.97
C LEU A 15 -41.63 9.17 -8.52
N SER A 16 -40.86 8.48 -7.68
CA SER A 16 -41.28 7.48 -6.68
C SER A 16 -40.02 7.17 -5.85
N GLY A 17 -39.92 7.30 -4.53
CA GLY A 17 -40.92 7.46 -3.48
C GLY A 17 -40.85 6.28 -2.48
N CYS A 18 -40.04 6.46 -1.42
CA CYS A 18 -40.07 5.82 -0.08
C CYS A 18 -39.87 4.28 0.02
N ALA A 19 -39.29 3.66 1.06
CA ALA A 19 -39.17 4.04 2.46
C ALA A 19 -38.00 3.35 3.18
N GLU A 20 -37.50 4.06 4.19
CA GLU A 20 -36.57 3.65 5.24
C GLU A 20 -37.25 2.75 6.28
N LYS A 21 -36.54 1.74 6.80
CA LYS A 21 -36.83 1.13 8.10
C LYS A 21 -35.53 0.97 8.89
N LYS A 22 -35.36 1.86 9.87
CA LYS A 22 -34.63 1.58 11.11
C LYS A 22 -35.56 0.79 12.01
N ASP A 23 -35.01 -0.18 12.73
CA ASP A 23 -35.40 -0.43 14.12
C ASP A 23 -34.22 -1.05 14.86
N ASP A 24 -33.88 -0.37 15.95
CA ASP A 24 -32.86 -0.72 16.93
C ASP A 24 -33.27 -1.97 17.71
N ASN A 25 -32.30 -2.83 18.05
CA ASN A 25 -32.45 -3.65 19.26
C ASN A 25 -31.14 -3.70 20.04
N LYS A 26 -31.11 -2.82 21.04
CA LYS A 26 -30.16 -2.79 22.14
C LYS A 26 -30.69 -3.73 23.21
N ASN A 27 -29.95 -4.80 23.54
CA ASN A 27 -30.24 -5.56 24.75
C ASN A 27 -28.98 -5.67 25.62
N ASN A 28 -29.05 -4.97 26.75
CA ASN A 28 -28.14 -5.04 27.89
C ASN A 28 -28.57 -6.19 28.80
N ASN A 29 -27.62 -7.00 29.25
CA ASN A 29 -27.55 -7.57 30.60
C ASN A 29 -26.18 -8.27 30.68
N GLY A 30 -25.32 -8.08 31.67
CA GLY A 30 -25.56 -7.68 33.04
C GLY A 30 -24.82 -8.69 33.92
N SER A 31 -23.82 -8.19 34.66
CA SER A 31 -23.31 -8.72 35.94
C SER A 31 -22.66 -10.12 35.98
N ALA A 32 -21.36 -10.16 36.33
CA ALA A 32 -20.95 -10.66 37.65
C ALA A 32 -19.42 -10.61 37.80
N THR A 33 -18.98 -9.73 38.69
CA THR A 33 -17.72 -9.76 39.44
C THR A 33 -17.56 -11.05 40.23
N GLN A 34 -16.33 -11.60 40.27
CA GLN A 34 -15.78 -12.24 41.47
C GLN A 34 -14.29 -11.89 41.64
N ASP A 35 -14.03 -11.10 42.68
CA ASP A 35 -12.76 -11.03 43.40
C ASP A 35 -12.44 -12.38 44.06
N VAL A 36 -11.15 -12.67 44.28
CA VAL A 36 -10.54 -12.84 45.64
C VAL A 36 -9.19 -13.60 45.60
N LYS A 37 -8.17 -12.89 46.15
CA LYS A 37 -6.95 -13.33 46.89
C LYS A 37 -5.75 -13.99 46.20
N HIS A 38 -4.72 -13.14 46.03
CA HIS A 38 -3.43 -13.15 46.76
C HIS A 38 -3.05 -14.44 47.53
N SER A 39 -1.93 -15.04 47.12
CA SER A 39 -1.01 -15.80 47.99
C SER A 39 0.42 -15.42 47.63
N ASN A 40 1.05 -14.61 48.48
CA ASN A 40 2.48 -14.33 48.43
C ASN A 40 3.23 -15.46 49.13
N THR A 41 4.10 -16.16 48.41
CA THR A 41 5.09 -17.06 48.98
C THR A 41 6.48 -16.58 48.57
N THR A 42 7.18 -16.02 49.54
CA THR A 42 8.60 -15.66 49.49
C THR A 42 9.44 -16.93 49.59
N ILE A 43 10.32 -17.20 48.61
CA ILE A 43 11.43 -18.15 48.76
C ILE A 43 12.73 -17.51 48.24
N ALA A 44 13.67 -17.45 49.17
CA ALA A 44 15.12 -17.35 49.12
C ALA A 44 15.83 -16.87 47.84
N VAL A 45 16.59 -15.79 48.07
CA VAL A 45 17.81 -15.34 47.37
C VAL A 45 18.85 -16.46 47.26
N ASP A 46 19.22 -16.80 46.03
CA ASP A 46 20.54 -17.34 45.70
C ASP A 46 21.16 -16.48 44.59
N ALA A 47 22.39 -16.04 44.84
CA ALA A 47 23.13 -15.10 44.02
C ALA A 47 23.53 -15.73 42.67
N VAL A 48 22.95 -15.23 41.57
CA VAL A 48 23.36 -15.57 40.20
C VAL A 48 24.33 -14.50 39.69
N PRO A 49 25.47 -14.89 39.08
CA PRO A 49 26.53 -13.97 38.65
C PRO A 49 26.02 -12.89 37.69
N ASN A 50 26.44 -11.66 37.97
CA ASN A 50 26.12 -10.46 37.21
C ASN A 50 26.88 -10.44 35.87
N THR A 51 26.43 -11.24 34.90
CA THR A 51 26.92 -11.13 33.52
C THR A 51 25.97 -10.24 32.74
N LYS A 52 26.36 -8.97 32.61
CA LYS A 52 25.73 -7.99 31.71
C LYS A 52 25.60 -8.60 30.31
N PRO A 53 24.39 -8.81 29.77
CA PRO A 53 24.24 -9.13 28.36
C PRO A 53 24.76 -7.93 27.57
N ASP A 54 25.76 -8.17 26.73
CA ASP A 54 26.10 -7.26 25.64
C ASP A 54 24.90 -7.29 24.68
N VAL A 55 23.94 -6.39 24.90
CA VAL A 55 22.81 -6.21 24.00
C VAL A 55 23.37 -5.46 22.80
N GLU A 56 23.89 -6.24 21.84
CA GLU A 56 24.03 -5.79 20.46
C GLU A 56 22.69 -5.13 20.07
N PRO A 57 22.69 -3.87 19.57
CA PRO A 57 21.47 -3.17 19.26
C PRO A 57 20.61 -4.04 18.34
N ALA A 58 19.42 -4.42 18.81
CA ALA A 58 18.50 -5.23 18.02
C ALA A 58 18.29 -4.54 16.67
N LYS A 59 18.69 -5.23 15.61
CA LYS A 59 18.50 -4.78 14.23
C LYS A 59 17.03 -4.36 14.06
N PRO A 60 16.75 -3.17 13.51
CA PRO A 60 15.37 -2.72 13.36
C PRO A 60 14.56 -3.75 12.55
N ILE A 61 13.38 -4.10 13.06
CA ILE A 61 12.44 -4.99 12.38
C ILE A 61 12.03 -4.27 11.09
N SER A 62 12.34 -4.90 9.96
CA SER A 62 12.00 -4.36 8.64
C SER A 62 10.49 -4.54 8.39
N ASN A 63 9.80 -3.47 7.98
CA ASN A 63 8.38 -3.51 7.61
C ASN A 63 8.11 -4.26 6.29
N TRP A 64 9.15 -4.72 5.61
CA TRP A 64 9.05 -5.51 4.39
C TRP A 64 8.71 -6.98 4.67
N SER A 65 7.75 -7.50 3.90
CA SER A 65 7.46 -8.94 3.78
C SER A 65 8.22 -9.53 2.61
N TYR A 66 8.79 -10.73 2.77
CA TYR A 66 9.54 -11.42 1.74
C TYR A 66 8.93 -12.79 1.46
N ASN A 67 8.77 -13.12 0.18
CA ASN A 67 8.30 -14.44 -0.22
C ASN A 67 8.93 -14.89 -1.55
N GLN A 68 8.72 -16.17 -1.89
CA GLN A 68 9.19 -16.76 -3.13
C GLN A 68 8.13 -17.71 -3.68
N LYS A 69 7.94 -17.68 -4.99
CA LYS A 69 7.06 -18.60 -5.73
C LYS A 69 7.87 -19.42 -6.73
N THR A 70 7.56 -20.70 -6.85
CA THR A 70 8.10 -21.57 -7.90
C THR A 70 7.07 -21.71 -9.02
N ASP A 71 7.50 -21.56 -10.27
CA ASP A 71 6.75 -22.03 -11.44
C ASP A 71 7.10 -23.51 -11.65
N GLU A 72 6.22 -24.41 -11.20
CA GLU A 72 6.42 -25.86 -11.28
C GLU A 72 6.54 -26.36 -12.73
N MET A 73 6.00 -25.65 -13.73
CA MET A 73 6.11 -26.06 -15.13
C MET A 73 7.50 -25.77 -15.70
N ARG A 74 8.15 -24.69 -15.27
CA ARG A 74 9.46 -24.24 -15.80
C ARG A 74 10.61 -24.45 -14.82
N GLY A 75 10.33 -24.84 -13.58
CA GLY A 75 11.30 -24.97 -12.50
C GLY A 75 11.96 -23.64 -12.10
N THR A 76 11.38 -22.50 -12.48
CA THR A 76 11.95 -21.17 -12.18
C THR A 76 11.38 -20.61 -10.88
N LYS A 77 12.15 -19.74 -10.22
CA LYS A 77 11.75 -19.07 -8.99
C LYS A 77 11.55 -17.58 -9.23
N THR A 78 10.54 -17.03 -8.58
CA THR A 78 10.30 -15.58 -8.49
C THR A 78 10.38 -15.17 -7.03
N LYS A 79 11.21 -14.17 -6.73
CA LYS A 79 11.35 -13.56 -5.39
C LYS A 79 10.51 -12.30 -5.32
N PHE A 80 10.01 -11.99 -4.13
CA PHE A 80 9.19 -10.81 -3.85
C PHE A 80 9.62 -10.14 -2.55
N ALA A 81 9.60 -8.81 -2.53
CA ALA A 81 9.64 -8.00 -1.32
C ALA A 81 8.52 -6.95 -1.40
N SER A 82 7.66 -6.90 -0.39
CA SER A 82 6.46 -6.04 -0.39
C SER A 82 6.36 -5.21 0.89
N ILE A 83 5.84 -4.00 0.77
CA ILE A 83 5.50 -3.11 1.89
C ILE A 83 4.16 -2.40 1.58
N SER A 84 3.33 -2.23 2.61
CA SER A 84 2.05 -1.51 2.53
C SER A 84 2.20 -0.09 3.07
N SER A 85 1.35 0.83 2.63
CA SER A 85 1.38 2.22 3.09
C SER A 85 1.01 2.36 4.56
N ASP A 86 1.62 3.34 5.23
CA ASP A 86 1.33 3.66 6.65
C ASP A 86 -0.07 4.27 6.80
N ASN A 87 -0.58 4.92 5.75
CA ASN A 87 -1.88 5.54 5.70
C ASN A 87 -2.79 4.86 4.69
N GLN A 88 -4.09 5.00 4.94
CA GLN A 88 -5.14 4.71 3.98
C GLN A 88 -5.64 6.02 3.34
N VAL A 89 -6.13 5.92 2.12
CA VAL A 89 -6.85 6.98 1.41
C VAL A 89 -8.29 6.55 1.22
N GLN A 90 -9.24 7.47 1.37
CA GLN A 90 -10.65 7.17 1.14
C GLN A 90 -10.98 7.27 -0.35
N PHE A 91 -11.70 6.25 -0.84
CA PHE A 91 -12.28 6.17 -2.16
C PHE A 91 -13.80 6.11 -2.05
N ASP A 92 -14.49 6.85 -2.91
CA ASP A 92 -15.94 6.87 -2.99
C ASP A 92 -16.48 5.54 -3.56
N PHE A 93 -17.81 5.42 -3.61
CA PHE A 93 -18.49 4.29 -4.26
C PHE A 93 -17.93 4.08 -5.69
N PRO A 94 -17.62 2.84 -6.11
CA PRO A 94 -18.00 1.55 -5.52
C PRO A 94 -17.05 1.00 -4.45
N TYR A 95 -15.95 1.69 -4.17
CA TYR A 95 -14.87 1.20 -3.29
C TYR A 95 -15.17 1.40 -1.80
N ASN A 96 -16.07 2.34 -1.47
CA ASN A 96 -16.75 2.49 -0.17
C ASN A 96 -15.83 2.38 1.07
N GLY A 97 -14.61 2.92 1.01
CA GLY A 97 -13.70 2.72 2.13
C GLY A 97 -12.28 3.24 1.95
N GLY A 98 -11.47 2.88 2.94
CA GLY A 98 -10.05 3.17 3.00
C GLY A 98 -9.24 2.13 2.23
N SER A 99 -8.41 2.61 1.31
CA SER A 99 -7.51 1.81 0.51
C SER A 99 -6.06 2.06 0.88
N TYR A 100 -5.26 1.00 0.83
CA TYR A 100 -3.82 1.04 1.02
C TYR A 100 -3.13 0.81 -0.32
N LEU A 101 -1.92 1.37 -0.44
CA LEU A 101 -1.04 1.14 -1.57
C LEU A 101 0.08 0.19 -1.17
N ASP A 102 0.26 -0.87 -1.93
CA ASP A 102 1.36 -1.81 -1.79
C ASP A 102 2.45 -1.55 -2.83
N ILE A 103 3.70 -1.49 -2.38
CA ILE A 103 4.87 -1.49 -3.25
C ILE A 103 5.45 -2.89 -3.23
N THR A 104 5.58 -3.53 -4.40
CA THR A 104 6.17 -4.87 -4.52
C THR A 104 7.35 -4.86 -5.49
N LEU A 105 8.52 -5.26 -5.01
CA LEU A 105 9.68 -5.59 -5.84
C LEU A 105 9.59 -7.06 -6.24
N ARG A 106 9.73 -7.35 -7.53
CA ARG A 106 9.66 -8.71 -8.09
C ARG A 106 10.92 -9.01 -8.89
N LYS A 107 11.51 -10.19 -8.69
CA LYS A 107 12.66 -10.68 -9.48
C LYS A 107 12.37 -12.09 -9.96
N ARG A 108 12.17 -12.25 -11.27
CA ARG A 108 12.15 -13.57 -11.93
C ARG A 108 13.58 -13.99 -12.28
N SER A 109 13.78 -15.30 -12.44
CA SER A 109 15.07 -15.84 -12.88
C SER A 109 15.43 -15.26 -14.26
N ALA A 110 16.64 -14.69 -14.37
CA ALA A 110 17.19 -14.11 -15.61
C ALA A 110 16.46 -12.86 -16.17
N GLU A 111 15.55 -12.23 -15.42
CA GLU A 111 14.92 -10.95 -15.80
C GLU A 111 15.38 -9.82 -14.86
N PRO A 112 15.32 -8.54 -15.27
CA PRO A 112 15.48 -7.40 -14.37
C PRO A 112 14.50 -7.43 -13.18
N THR A 113 14.78 -6.65 -12.14
CA THR A 113 13.77 -6.42 -11.10
C THR A 113 12.67 -5.53 -11.66
N GLU A 114 11.43 -5.81 -11.29
CA GLU A 114 10.27 -4.95 -11.55
C GLU A 114 9.80 -4.35 -10.22
N ILE A 115 9.21 -3.15 -10.27
CA ILE A 115 8.52 -2.54 -9.14
C ILE A 115 7.06 -2.32 -9.53
N MET A 116 6.16 -2.78 -8.66
CA MET A 116 4.72 -2.72 -8.80
C MET A 116 4.12 -1.80 -7.74
N PHE A 117 3.14 -0.99 -8.14
CA PHE A 117 2.26 -0.22 -7.26
C PHE A 117 0.85 -0.79 -7.36
N THR A 118 0.42 -1.51 -6.33
CA THR A 118 -0.91 -2.15 -6.28
C THR A 118 -1.81 -1.40 -5.30
N ILE A 119 -2.99 -0.98 -5.76
CA ILE A 119 -4.00 -0.38 -4.89
C ILE A 119 -5.01 -1.46 -4.49
N ASN A 120 -5.33 -1.58 -3.20
CA ASN A 120 -6.24 -2.63 -2.74
C ASN A 120 -7.68 -2.39 -3.20
N ASP A 121 -8.12 -1.14 -3.09
CA ASP A 121 -9.42 -0.67 -3.58
C ASP A 121 -9.22 0.63 -4.38
N GLY A 122 -9.73 0.66 -5.60
CA GLY A 122 -9.61 1.81 -6.49
C GLY A 122 -9.27 1.40 -7.91
N GLN A 123 -9.18 2.40 -8.79
CA GLN A 123 -8.75 2.23 -10.17
C GLN A 123 -7.82 3.37 -10.55
N TYR A 124 -6.68 3.05 -11.15
CA TYR A 124 -5.76 4.06 -11.66
C TYR A 124 -6.36 4.81 -12.85
N SER A 125 -6.08 6.10 -12.92
CA SER A 125 -6.43 6.96 -14.05
C SER A 125 -5.20 7.23 -14.92
N CYS A 126 -4.63 6.17 -15.48
CA CYS A 126 -3.62 6.29 -16.53
C CYS A 126 -4.33 6.33 -17.87
N ASP A 127 -4.22 7.46 -18.58
CA ASP A 127 -4.82 7.63 -19.90
C ASP A 127 -4.04 6.81 -20.94
N THR A 128 -4.75 6.05 -21.77
CA THR A 128 -4.20 5.26 -22.88
C THR A 128 -3.97 6.10 -24.14
N ILE A 129 -4.42 7.36 -24.16
CA ILE A 129 -4.40 8.24 -25.34
C ILE A 129 -3.25 9.27 -25.27
N SER A 130 -2.78 9.65 -24.08
CA SER A 130 -1.77 10.71 -23.88
C SER A 130 -0.36 10.22 -23.48
N ASP A 131 -0.09 8.92 -23.63
CA ASP A 131 1.26 8.32 -23.64
C ASP A 131 2.15 8.55 -22.41
N SER A 132 1.62 8.94 -21.25
CA SER A 132 2.44 8.85 -20.03
C SER A 132 1.64 8.88 -18.73
N CYS A 133 1.70 7.76 -18.01
CA CYS A 133 1.26 7.72 -16.62
C CYS A 133 2.46 7.97 -15.71
N PHE A 134 2.31 8.80 -14.69
CA PHE A 134 3.42 9.15 -13.79
C PHE A 134 3.05 8.99 -12.32
N ALA A 135 4.02 8.52 -11.53
CA ALA A 135 4.06 8.72 -10.10
C ALA A 135 4.90 9.96 -9.77
N SER A 136 4.48 10.78 -8.82
CA SER A 136 5.39 11.73 -8.17
C SER A 136 5.88 11.13 -6.85
N VAL A 137 7.19 11.00 -6.69
CA VAL A 137 7.81 10.35 -5.52
C VAL A 137 8.71 11.33 -4.78
N LYS A 138 8.68 11.27 -3.45
CA LYS A 138 9.55 12.06 -2.57
C LYS A 138 10.15 11.15 -1.51
N PHE A 139 11.47 11.04 -1.51
CA PHE A 139 12.21 10.33 -0.48
C PHE A 139 12.69 11.30 0.60
N ASP A 140 12.42 10.98 1.86
CA ASP A 140 12.72 11.83 3.02
C ASP A 140 12.34 13.31 2.77
N ASN A 141 13.30 14.22 2.93
CA ASN A 141 13.14 15.66 2.66
C ASN A 141 13.71 16.07 1.30
N GLY A 142 14.07 15.12 0.42
CA GLY A 142 14.66 15.37 -0.89
C GLY A 142 13.66 15.95 -1.90
N ASP A 143 14.08 16.11 -3.15
CA ASP A 143 13.23 16.65 -4.21
C ASP A 143 12.11 15.69 -4.63
N ILE A 144 11.09 16.23 -5.29
CA ILE A 144 10.03 15.41 -5.92
C ILE A 144 10.55 14.96 -7.30
N HIS A 145 10.49 13.67 -7.55
CA HIS A 145 10.83 13.07 -8.84
C HIS A 145 9.59 12.48 -9.49
N ASN A 146 9.44 12.66 -10.81
CA ASN A 146 8.39 11.97 -11.57
C ASN A 146 8.98 10.69 -12.16
N ILE A 147 8.25 9.59 -12.02
CA ILE A 147 8.61 8.28 -12.56
C ILE A 147 7.53 7.86 -13.53
N GLU A 148 7.92 7.48 -14.74
CA GLU A 148 7.00 6.96 -15.73
C GLU A 148 6.54 5.55 -15.38
N LEU A 149 5.26 5.31 -15.59
CA LEU A 149 4.57 4.08 -15.24
C LEU A 149 3.93 3.43 -16.46
N SER A 150 3.90 2.11 -16.46
CA SER A 150 3.24 1.28 -17.46
C SER A 150 2.14 0.44 -16.84
N SER A 151 1.10 0.18 -17.63
CA SER A 151 -0.02 -0.68 -17.26
C SER A 151 0.35 -2.15 -17.36
N THR A 152 -0.48 -3.01 -16.76
CA THR A 152 -0.33 -4.44 -16.91
C THR A 152 -0.72 -4.91 -18.33
N THR A 153 -0.20 -6.05 -18.77
CA THR A 153 -0.57 -6.66 -20.07
C THR A 153 -1.93 -7.36 -20.05
N ASP A 154 -2.46 -7.65 -18.86
CA ASP A 154 -3.78 -8.25 -18.65
C ASP A 154 -4.88 -7.21 -18.39
N TYR A 155 -4.56 -5.92 -18.52
CA TYR A 155 -5.47 -4.78 -18.35
C TYR A 155 -6.08 -4.64 -16.94
N SER A 156 -5.45 -5.24 -15.93
CA SER A 156 -5.70 -4.91 -14.52
C SER A 156 -5.52 -3.41 -14.28
N SER A 157 -6.53 -2.80 -13.66
CA SER A 157 -6.60 -1.35 -13.46
C SER A 157 -6.12 -0.90 -12.07
N ASP A 158 -5.72 -1.85 -11.24
CA ASP A 158 -5.31 -1.72 -9.85
C ASP A 158 -3.79 -1.89 -9.66
N VAL A 159 -3.05 -2.12 -10.76
CA VAL A 159 -1.60 -2.33 -10.74
C VAL A 159 -0.90 -1.49 -11.80
N LEU A 160 0.17 -0.81 -11.41
CA LEU A 160 1.10 -0.12 -12.30
C LEU A 160 2.53 -0.59 -12.06
N PHE A 161 3.36 -0.50 -13.08
CA PHE A 161 4.79 -0.81 -13.01
C PHE A 161 5.61 0.44 -13.28
N ILE A 162 6.81 0.56 -12.71
CA ILE A 162 7.80 1.52 -13.22
C ILE A 162 8.22 1.09 -14.63
N SER A 163 8.15 2.00 -15.60
CA SER A 163 8.37 1.70 -17.03
C SER A 163 9.82 1.40 -17.41
N HIS A 164 10.78 2.05 -16.75
CA HIS A 164 12.18 1.99 -17.16
C HIS A 164 13.08 1.37 -16.09
N ASP A 165 13.96 0.46 -16.52
CA ASP A 165 14.93 -0.21 -15.64
C ASP A 165 15.84 0.79 -14.88
N TYR A 166 16.20 1.91 -15.51
CA TYR A 166 16.97 2.97 -14.85
C TYR A 166 16.22 3.59 -13.66
N ASP A 167 14.91 3.80 -13.81
CA ASP A 167 14.07 4.35 -12.75
C ASP A 167 13.86 3.31 -11.64
N VAL A 168 13.74 2.02 -11.99
CA VAL A 168 13.73 0.91 -11.02
C VAL A 168 15.00 0.93 -10.17
N ASP A 169 16.17 0.95 -10.81
CA ASP A 169 17.47 0.94 -10.11
C ASP A 169 17.62 2.16 -9.20
N THR A 170 17.22 3.33 -9.69
CA THR A 170 17.27 4.58 -8.94
C THR A 170 16.33 4.54 -7.74
N PHE A 171 15.11 4.05 -7.92
CA PHE A 171 14.11 3.89 -6.86
C PHE A 171 14.61 2.93 -5.77
N ILE A 172 15.18 1.78 -6.13
CA ILE A 172 15.74 0.81 -5.17
C ILE A 172 16.93 1.43 -4.41
N LYS A 173 17.81 2.16 -5.09
CA LYS A 173 18.94 2.85 -4.45
C LYS A 173 18.45 3.90 -3.44
N SER A 174 17.40 4.63 -3.76
CA SER A 174 16.78 5.61 -2.87
C SER A 174 16.08 4.93 -1.68
N LEU A 175 15.30 3.88 -1.92
CA LEU A 175 14.66 3.07 -0.87
C LEU A 175 15.68 2.57 0.17
N LYS A 176 16.82 2.05 -0.29
CA LYS A 176 17.87 1.52 0.60
C LYS A 176 18.52 2.56 1.50
N LYS A 177 18.42 3.85 1.15
CA LYS A 177 19.08 4.97 1.86
C LYS A 177 18.12 5.83 2.67
N SER A 178 16.82 5.72 2.41
CA SER A 178 15.81 6.61 2.95
C SER A 178 15.09 5.99 4.14
N LYS A 179 14.40 6.83 4.92
CA LYS A 179 13.55 6.40 6.04
C LYS A 179 12.06 6.61 5.76
N LYS A 180 11.75 7.50 4.84
CA LYS A 180 10.39 7.85 4.43
C LYS A 180 10.28 7.92 2.92
N LEU A 181 9.12 7.53 2.44
CA LEU A 181 8.71 7.69 1.04
C LEU A 181 7.28 8.20 1.00
N ILE A 182 7.03 9.19 0.17
CA ILE A 182 5.69 9.62 -0.22
C ILE A 182 5.55 9.38 -1.72
N ILE A 183 4.47 8.72 -2.13
CA ILE A 183 4.10 8.50 -3.53
C ILE A 183 2.75 9.15 -3.78
N GLU A 184 2.64 9.93 -4.85
CA GLU A 184 1.38 10.44 -5.39
C GLU A 184 1.05 9.77 -6.72
N LEU A 185 -0.16 9.21 -6.84
CA LEU A 185 -0.64 8.47 -8.01
C LEU A 185 -2.02 8.97 -8.46
N PRO A 186 -2.35 8.91 -9.77
CA PRO A 186 -3.64 9.32 -10.31
C PRO A 186 -4.68 8.21 -10.24
N PHE A 187 -5.89 8.52 -9.77
CA PHE A 187 -7.00 7.59 -9.63
C PHE A 187 -8.26 8.09 -10.35
N TYR A 188 -9.01 7.16 -10.92
CA TYR A 188 -10.19 7.43 -11.73
C TYR A 188 -11.28 8.09 -10.88
N GLN A 189 -11.77 9.26 -11.32
CA GLN A 189 -12.75 10.12 -10.63
C GLN A 189 -12.32 10.66 -9.25
N GLU A 190 -11.12 10.32 -8.79
CA GLU A 190 -10.61 10.63 -7.46
C GLU A 190 -9.45 11.63 -7.48
N GLY A 191 -8.92 11.90 -8.69
CA GLY A 191 -7.74 12.73 -8.87
C GLY A 191 -6.50 12.06 -8.31
N LYS A 192 -5.53 12.87 -7.89
CA LYS A 192 -4.29 12.35 -7.32
C LYS A 192 -4.40 12.11 -5.82
N LYS A 193 -3.87 11.00 -5.34
CA LYS A 193 -3.85 10.63 -3.92
C LYS A 193 -2.44 10.28 -3.47
N GLN A 194 -2.15 10.56 -2.20
CA GLN A 194 -0.83 10.39 -1.62
C GLN A 194 -0.79 9.25 -0.59
N PHE A 195 0.25 8.45 -0.68
CA PHE A 195 0.55 7.35 0.22
C PHE A 195 1.93 7.55 0.81
N SER A 196 2.03 7.41 2.13
CA SER A 196 3.25 7.52 2.91
C SER A 196 3.71 6.16 3.40
N PHE A 197 5.02 5.96 3.44
CA PHE A 197 5.64 4.72 3.86
C PHE A 197 6.80 5.03 4.81
N THR A 198 6.85 4.31 5.92
CA THR A 198 8.03 4.21 6.76
C THR A 198 8.90 3.09 6.20
N VAL A 199 9.86 3.48 5.37
CA VAL A 199 10.78 2.55 4.71
C VAL A 199 12.03 2.38 5.58
N SER A 200 12.40 1.14 5.85
CA SER A 200 13.64 0.79 6.55
C SER A 200 14.52 -0.07 5.65
N GLU A 201 15.70 -0.46 6.14
CA GLU A 201 16.66 -1.29 5.40
C GLU A 201 16.01 -2.48 4.68
N ILE A 202 15.79 -2.34 3.38
CA ILE A 202 15.30 -3.42 2.54
C ILE A 202 16.45 -4.39 2.22
N ASN A 203 16.21 -5.68 2.45
CA ASN A 203 17.12 -6.74 2.05
C ASN A 203 16.80 -7.22 0.63
N TRP A 204 17.21 -6.41 -0.35
CA TRP A 204 16.99 -6.72 -1.77
C TRP A 204 18.28 -6.59 -2.57
N GLY A 205 18.61 -7.59 -3.39
CA GLY A 205 19.84 -7.60 -4.20
C GLY A 205 21.16 -7.66 -3.42
N LYS A 206 21.14 -7.97 -2.12
CA LYS A 206 22.36 -8.34 -1.37
C LYS A 206 22.57 -9.85 -1.57
N GLY A 207 23.47 -10.24 -2.48
CA GLY A 207 23.88 -11.63 -2.68
C GLY A 207 23.57 -12.24 -4.06
N GLU A 208 23.91 -11.52 -5.14
CA GLU A 208 24.30 -12.15 -6.41
C GLU A 208 25.82 -12.06 -6.55
#